data_AF-A0A8T5KEQ6-F1
#
_entry.id   AF-A0A8T5KEQ6-F1
#
_cell.length_a   1.000
_cell.length_b   1.000
_cell.length_c   1.000
_cell.angle_alpha   90.00
_cell.angle_beta   90.00
_cell.angle_gamma   90.00
#
_symmetry.space_group_name_H-M   'P 1'
#
loop_
_entity.id
_entity.type
_entity.pdbx_description
1 polymer ?
#
loop_
_entity_poly.entity_id
_entity_poly.type
_entity_poly.pdbx_seq_one_letter_code
_entity_poly.pdbx_strand_id
1 'polypeptide(L)'
;THECSNINLGSQLGAYNTLQSMLDKLESQLDLTKKLRAVEGKTVGLKILNSHFMKDIVGNLRAFTRQKFRCSKCNKKYRRPPLKGVCDRCGGTILQTVYKGGITKYLKAARDIIYKYDLGDYYVDRIRLVEEEIDSLFYEESEEETQNQFNLMAFMKPKAKD
;
A
#
# COMPACT_ATOMS: atom_id res chain seq x y z
N THR A 1 2.12 -1.94 -49.75
CA THR A 1 0.72 -1.97 -49.28
C THR A 1 0.35 -3.42 -49.04
N HIS A 2 -0.29 -3.75 -47.91
CA HIS A 2 -0.64 -5.13 -47.55
C HIS A 2 -2.16 -5.31 -47.55
N GLU A 3 -2.66 -6.39 -48.14
CA GLU A 3 -4.08 -6.77 -48.05
C GLU A 3 -4.42 -7.25 -46.64
N CYS A 4 -5.61 -6.90 -46.15
CA CYS A 4 -6.13 -7.32 -44.87
C CYS A 4 -7.40 -8.15 -45.09
N SER A 5 -7.44 -9.38 -44.58
CA SER A 5 -8.53 -10.32 -44.86
C SER A 5 -9.84 -9.91 -44.19
N ASN A 6 -9.82 -9.50 -42.92
CA ASN A 6 -11.00 -9.03 -42.20
C ASN A 6 -10.59 -8.06 -41.08
N ILE A 7 -11.17 -6.87 -41.07
CA ILE A 7 -10.91 -5.83 -40.07
C ILE A 7 -11.31 -6.24 -38.64
N ASN A 8 -12.23 -7.19 -38.50
CA ASN A 8 -12.72 -7.66 -37.21
C ASN A 8 -11.95 -8.85 -36.64
N LEU A 9 -10.90 -9.31 -37.34
CA LEU A 9 -10.15 -10.51 -36.96
C LEU A 9 -9.15 -10.14 -35.84
N GLY A 10 -9.55 -10.37 -34.60
CA GLY A 10 -8.76 -10.06 -33.40
C GLY A 10 -9.50 -10.40 -32.10
N SER A 11 -8.83 -10.22 -30.96
CA SER A 11 -9.48 -10.40 -29.66
C SER A 11 -10.47 -9.27 -29.39
N GLN A 12 -11.73 -9.61 -29.15
CA GLN A 12 -12.77 -8.61 -28.84
C GLN A 12 -12.72 -8.11 -27.39
N LEU A 13 -12.01 -8.82 -26.51
CA LEU A 13 -11.81 -8.45 -25.12
C LEU A 13 -10.32 -8.36 -24.79
N GLY A 14 -9.93 -7.32 -24.06
CA GLY A 14 -8.56 -7.16 -23.59
C GLY A 14 -8.32 -7.97 -22.32
N ALA A 15 -7.16 -8.60 -22.21
CA ALA A 15 -6.74 -9.35 -21.01
C ALA A 15 -6.73 -8.48 -19.73
N TYR A 16 -6.55 -7.16 -19.86
CA TYR A 16 -6.63 -6.25 -18.72
C TYR A 16 -8.01 -6.23 -18.04
N ASN A 17 -9.08 -6.46 -18.81
CA ASN A 17 -10.46 -6.39 -18.33
C ASN A 17 -10.88 -7.67 -17.58
N THR A 18 -10.19 -8.78 -17.81
CA THR A 18 -10.47 -10.06 -17.12
C THR A 18 -9.80 -10.14 -15.76
N LEU A 19 -8.72 -9.35 -15.54
CA LEU A 19 -7.99 -9.30 -14.28
C LEU A 19 -8.69 -8.36 -13.29
N GLN A 20 -8.97 -8.86 -12.08
CA GLN A 20 -9.74 -8.15 -11.07
C GLN A 20 -8.86 -7.23 -10.23
N SER A 21 -7.74 -7.76 -9.71
CA SER A 21 -6.88 -7.01 -8.80
C SER A 21 -5.80 -6.23 -9.55
N MET A 22 -5.36 -5.12 -8.97
CA MET A 22 -4.24 -4.33 -9.50
C MET A 22 -2.93 -5.14 -9.45
N LEU A 23 -2.76 -5.98 -8.42
CA LEU A 23 -1.62 -6.86 -8.29
C LEU A 23 -1.60 -7.91 -9.42
N ASP A 24 -2.75 -8.51 -9.76
CA ASP A 24 -2.87 -9.50 -10.84
C ASP A 24 -2.46 -8.89 -12.19
N LYS A 25 -2.84 -7.61 -12.40
CA LYS A 25 -2.50 -6.83 -13.60
C LYS A 25 -1.00 -6.61 -13.71
N LEU A 26 -0.35 -6.23 -12.61
CA LEU A 26 1.10 -6.05 -12.58
C LEU A 26 1.85 -7.37 -12.72
N GLU A 27 1.39 -8.44 -12.09
CA GLU A 27 1.98 -9.77 -12.26
C GLU A 27 1.90 -10.25 -13.71
N SER A 28 0.74 -10.08 -14.35
CA SER A 28 0.56 -10.39 -15.77
C SER A 28 1.47 -9.53 -16.67
N GLN A 29 1.67 -8.25 -16.34
CA GLN A 29 2.60 -7.37 -17.06
C GLN A 29 4.06 -7.83 -16.89
N LEU A 30 4.46 -8.26 -15.70
CA LEU A 30 5.80 -8.80 -15.44
C LEU A 30 6.01 -10.16 -16.12
N ASP A 31 4.98 -11.00 -16.19
CA ASP A 31 5.04 -12.28 -16.92
C ASP A 31 5.23 -12.07 -18.43
N LEU A 32 4.49 -11.12 -19.01
CA LEU A 32 4.68 -10.74 -20.41
C LEU A 32 6.10 -10.24 -20.68
N THR A 33 6.66 -9.47 -19.74
CA THR A 33 8.03 -8.95 -19.88
C THR A 33 9.07 -10.06 -19.95
N LYS A 34 8.87 -11.19 -19.26
CA LYS A 34 9.76 -12.36 -19.35
C LYS A 34 9.71 -13.05 -20.71
N LYS A 35 8.57 -12.97 -21.40
CA LYS A 35 8.35 -13.61 -22.71
C LYS A 35 8.89 -12.76 -23.86
N LEU A 36 8.94 -11.45 -23.69
CA LEU A 36 9.35 -10.51 -24.73
C LEU A 36 10.87 -10.26 -24.72
N ARG A 37 11.55 -10.61 -25.81
CA ARG A 37 12.99 -10.34 -25.98
C ARG A 37 13.33 -8.85 -26.02
N ALA A 38 12.42 -8.03 -26.53
CA ALA A 38 12.64 -6.59 -26.73
C ALA A 38 12.47 -5.74 -25.46
N VAL A 39 12.06 -6.33 -24.33
CA VAL A 39 11.70 -5.60 -23.13
C VAL A 39 12.58 -6.04 -21.97
N GLU A 40 13.19 -5.08 -21.30
CA GLU A 40 14.03 -5.33 -20.13
C GLU A 40 13.19 -5.29 -18.84
N GLY A 41 13.22 -6.40 -18.07
CA GLY A 41 12.48 -6.54 -16.82
C GLY A 41 12.83 -5.49 -15.76
N LYS A 42 14.12 -5.16 -15.62
CA LYS A 42 14.61 -4.17 -14.64
C LYS A 42 14.00 -2.79 -14.88
N THR A 43 14.02 -2.34 -16.13
CA THR A 43 13.43 -1.06 -16.54
C THR A 43 11.91 -1.02 -16.31
N VAL A 44 11.20 -2.11 -16.59
CA VAL A 44 9.76 -2.21 -16.32
C VAL A 44 9.46 -2.20 -14.82
N GLY A 45 10.19 -2.98 -14.02
CA GLY A 45 10.06 -3.02 -12.57
C GLY A 45 10.27 -1.64 -11.93
N LEU A 46 11.29 -0.92 -12.37
CA LEU A 46 11.58 0.44 -11.92
C LEU A 46 10.46 1.43 -12.26
N LYS A 47 9.87 1.32 -13.46
CA LYS A 47 8.72 2.14 -13.86
C LYS A 47 7.49 1.84 -13.03
N ILE A 48 7.19 0.56 -12.79
CA ILE A 48 6.05 0.13 -11.96
C ILE A 48 6.21 0.65 -10.53
N LEU A 49 7.40 0.45 -9.94
CA LEU A 49 7.71 0.90 -8.59
C LEU A 49 7.48 2.40 -8.43
N ASN A 50 8.03 3.23 -9.31
CA ASN A 50 7.92 4.69 -9.17
C ASN A 50 6.54 5.24 -9.53
N SER A 51 5.89 4.70 -10.56
CA SER A 51 4.67 5.28 -11.12
C SER A 51 3.40 4.84 -10.39
N HIS A 52 3.41 3.62 -9.84
CA HIS A 52 2.26 3.03 -9.14
C HIS A 52 2.53 2.92 -7.65
N PHE A 53 3.46 2.06 -7.24
CA PHE A 53 3.62 1.70 -5.83
C PHE A 53 4.11 2.84 -4.95
N MET A 54 5.27 3.43 -5.24
CA MET A 54 5.83 4.52 -4.45
C MET A 54 4.92 5.74 -4.46
N LYS A 55 4.27 6.02 -5.60
CA LYS A 55 3.30 7.10 -5.73
C LYS A 55 2.10 6.89 -4.81
N ASP A 56 1.54 5.68 -4.78
CA ASP A 56 0.38 5.36 -3.95
C ASP A 56 0.74 5.32 -2.46
N ILE A 57 1.84 4.65 -2.08
CA ILE A 57 2.26 4.50 -0.68
C ILE A 57 2.56 5.87 -0.08
N VAL A 58 3.49 6.63 -0.67
CA VAL A 58 3.90 7.95 -0.16
C VAL A 58 2.76 8.96 -0.30
N GLY A 59 1.97 8.87 -1.36
CA GLY A 59 0.78 9.71 -1.56
C GLY A 59 -0.25 9.50 -0.45
N ASN A 60 -0.60 8.25 -0.15
CA ASN A 60 -1.55 7.91 0.90
C ASN A 60 -1.00 8.24 2.29
N LEU A 61 0.29 8.03 2.55
CA LEU A 61 0.94 8.39 3.81
C LEU A 61 0.87 9.91 4.09
N ARG A 62 1.23 10.72 3.08
CA ARG A 62 1.11 12.18 3.14
C ARG A 62 -0.34 12.64 3.28
N ALA A 63 -1.27 11.95 2.61
CA ALA A 63 -2.69 12.25 2.73
C ALA A 63 -3.21 11.93 4.13
N PHE A 64 -2.77 10.82 4.73
CA PHE A 64 -3.16 10.37 6.06
C PHE A 64 -2.78 11.39 7.15
N THR A 65 -1.54 11.88 7.15
CA THR A 65 -1.06 12.88 8.12
C THR A 65 -1.78 14.23 8.01
N ARG A 66 -2.35 14.54 6.84
CA ARG A 66 -3.05 15.81 6.54
C ARG A 66 -4.56 15.66 6.37
N GLN A 67 -5.11 14.48 6.67
CA GLN A 67 -6.46 14.14 6.28
C GLN A 67 -7.52 14.99 6.98
N LYS A 68 -8.70 15.06 6.35
CA LYS A 68 -9.92 15.55 6.99
C LYS A 68 -10.70 14.35 7.52
N PHE A 69 -11.62 14.62 8.43
CA PHE A 69 -12.52 13.62 8.98
C PHE A 69 -13.94 13.86 8.48
N ARG A 70 -14.75 12.82 8.39
CA ARG A 70 -16.16 12.94 7.95
C ARG A 70 -17.09 12.26 8.94
N CYS A 71 -18.26 12.83 9.16
CA CYS A 71 -19.32 12.13 9.89
C CYS A 71 -19.92 11.01 9.02
N SER A 72 -20.12 9.82 9.59
CA SER A 72 -20.75 8.68 8.91
C SER A 72 -22.21 8.94 8.49
N LYS A 73 -22.97 9.67 9.32
CA LYS A 73 -24.41 9.92 9.09
C LYS A 73 -24.69 11.10 8.16
N CYS A 74 -24.09 12.26 8.43
CA CYS A 74 -24.44 13.51 7.73
C CYS A 74 -23.37 14.03 6.76
N ASN A 75 -22.24 13.33 6.61
CA ASN A 75 -21.12 13.70 5.73
C ASN A 75 -20.48 15.06 5.99
N LYS A 76 -20.77 15.71 7.13
CA LYS A 76 -20.07 16.94 7.54
C LYS A 76 -18.57 16.65 7.67
N LYS A 77 -17.76 17.52 7.09
CA LYS A 77 -16.30 17.39 7.02
C LYS A 77 -15.65 18.26 8.10
N TYR A 78 -14.64 17.72 8.76
CA TYR A 78 -13.89 18.38 9.82
C TYR A 78 -12.41 18.39 9.48
N ARG A 79 -11.76 19.55 9.62
CA ARG A 79 -10.29 19.61 9.55
C ARG A 79 -9.63 18.98 10.78
N ARG A 80 -10.26 19.12 11.96
CA ARG A 80 -9.85 18.48 13.21
C ARG A 80 -11.09 17.88 13.87
N PRO A 81 -11.02 16.66 14.42
CA PRO A 81 -12.17 16.07 15.10
C PRO A 81 -12.54 16.92 16.33
N PRO A 82 -13.84 17.15 16.61
CA PRO A 82 -14.29 17.77 17.84
C PRO A 82 -13.82 16.96 19.07
N LEU A 83 -13.50 17.65 20.16
CA LEU A 83 -13.04 17.01 21.41
C LEU A 83 -14.08 16.06 22.02
N LYS A 84 -15.38 16.26 21.72
CA LYS A 84 -16.45 15.34 22.13
C LYS A 84 -16.41 13.98 21.41
N GLY A 85 -15.58 13.81 20.37
CA GLY A 85 -15.49 12.59 19.56
C GLY A 85 -16.67 12.34 18.61
N VAL A 86 -17.75 13.11 18.72
CA VAL A 86 -18.98 12.97 17.91
C VAL A 86 -19.22 14.19 17.02
N CYS A 87 -19.99 13.98 15.95
CA CYS A 87 -20.43 15.05 15.06
C CYS A 87 -21.28 16.09 15.81
N ASP A 88 -20.90 17.37 15.73
CA ASP A 88 -21.59 18.49 16.36
C ASP A 88 -23.04 18.70 15.88
N ARG A 89 -23.36 18.22 14.67
CA ARG A 89 -24.64 18.43 14.00
C ARG A 89 -25.66 17.30 14.25
N CYS A 90 -25.20 16.05 14.28
CA CYS A 90 -26.10 14.89 14.31
C CYS A 90 -25.69 13.78 15.28
N GLY A 91 -24.63 13.99 16.08
CA GLY A 91 -24.13 12.99 17.03
C GLY A 91 -23.54 11.73 16.41
N GLY A 92 -23.40 11.66 15.07
CA GLY A 92 -22.81 10.51 14.40
C GLY A 92 -21.29 10.40 14.59
N THR A 93 -20.78 9.17 14.48
CA THR A 93 -19.35 8.86 14.57
C THR A 93 -18.55 9.56 13.48
N ILE A 94 -17.33 9.95 13.83
CA ILE A 94 -16.39 10.60 12.93
C ILE A 94 -15.42 9.55 12.39
N LEU A 95 -15.33 9.46 11.07
CA LEU A 95 -14.50 8.51 10.35
C LEU A 95 -13.31 9.21 9.70
N GLN A 96 -12.21 8.47 9.63
CA GLN A 96 -11.05 8.84 8.82
C GLN A 96 -11.39 8.72 7.32
N THR A 97 -10.69 9.48 6.49
CA THR A 97 -10.86 9.41 5.03
C THR A 97 -9.83 8.52 4.38
N VAL A 98 -8.66 8.40 4.99
CA VAL A 98 -7.56 7.51 4.60
C VAL A 98 -7.26 6.61 5.79
N TYR A 99 -7.14 5.31 5.54
CA TYR A 99 -6.93 4.28 6.57
C TYR A 99 -5.54 3.65 6.40
N LYS A 100 -4.97 3.11 7.50
CA LYS A 100 -3.69 2.37 7.51
C LYS A 100 -3.61 1.35 6.38
N GLY A 101 -4.65 0.55 6.19
CA GLY A 101 -4.71 -0.48 5.14
C GLY A 101 -4.56 0.06 3.72
N GLY A 102 -4.98 1.31 3.45
CA GLY A 102 -4.79 1.94 2.14
C GLY A 102 -3.32 2.32 1.86
N ILE A 103 -2.53 2.53 2.92
CA ILE A 103 -1.11 2.86 2.82
C ILE A 103 -0.28 1.56 2.70
N THR A 104 -0.58 0.55 3.52
CA THR A 104 0.22 -0.68 3.61
C THR A 104 -0.05 -1.68 2.47
N LYS A 105 -1.15 -1.51 1.72
CA LYS A 105 -1.61 -2.43 0.66
C LYS A 105 -0.51 -2.86 -0.32
N TYR A 106 0.39 -1.95 -0.71
CA TYR A 106 1.40 -2.20 -1.74
C TYR A 106 2.84 -2.29 -1.22
N LEU A 107 3.07 -2.17 0.09
CA LEU A 107 4.43 -2.23 0.65
C LEU A 107 5.13 -3.54 0.30
N LYS A 108 4.47 -4.67 0.57
CA LYS A 108 5.00 -6.00 0.28
C LYS A 108 5.32 -6.16 -1.22
N ALA A 109 4.38 -5.81 -2.09
CA ALA A 109 4.58 -5.91 -3.54
C ALA A 109 5.72 -5.00 -4.04
N ALA A 110 5.86 -3.80 -3.48
CA ALA A 110 6.96 -2.89 -3.80
C ALA A 110 8.31 -3.49 -3.41
N ARG A 111 8.40 -4.02 -2.18
CA ARG A 111 9.59 -4.70 -1.66
C ARG A 111 9.97 -5.91 -2.52
N ASP A 112 9.00 -6.75 -2.87
CA ASP A 112 9.21 -7.94 -3.69
C ASP A 112 9.76 -7.58 -5.09
N ILE A 113 9.27 -6.50 -5.72
CA ILE A 113 9.80 -6.04 -7.01
C ILE A 113 11.25 -5.55 -6.88
N ILE A 114 11.57 -4.80 -5.82
CA ILE A 114 12.92 -4.26 -5.62
C ILE A 114 13.94 -5.38 -5.53
N TYR A 115 13.67 -6.41 -4.72
CA TYR A 115 14.59 -7.54 -4.55
C TYR A 115 14.63 -8.44 -5.78
N LYS A 116 13.47 -8.75 -6.39
CA LYS A 116 13.40 -9.66 -7.54
C LYS A 116 14.11 -9.14 -8.78
N TYR A 117 14.13 -7.83 -9.00
CA TYR A 117 14.74 -7.20 -10.17
C TYR A 117 16.03 -6.43 -9.84
N ASP A 118 16.52 -6.52 -8.60
CA ASP A 118 17.72 -5.83 -8.13
C ASP A 118 17.75 -4.36 -8.55
N LEU A 119 16.76 -3.58 -8.08
CA LEU A 119 16.55 -2.20 -8.54
C LEU A 119 17.58 -1.20 -7.97
N GLY A 120 18.46 -1.64 -7.06
CA GLY A 120 19.54 -0.86 -6.46
C GLY A 120 19.23 -0.36 -5.04
N ASP A 121 20.30 -0.06 -4.30
CA ASP A 121 20.28 0.22 -2.86
C ASP A 121 19.37 1.39 -2.48
N TYR A 122 19.33 2.44 -3.33
CA TYR A 122 18.45 3.59 -3.10
C TYR A 122 16.99 3.19 -2.89
N TYR A 123 16.48 2.23 -3.68
CA TYR A 123 15.08 1.82 -3.56
C TYR A 123 14.85 0.91 -2.35
N VAL A 124 15.84 0.10 -1.99
CA VAL A 124 15.83 -0.72 -0.77
C VAL A 124 15.72 0.18 0.46
N ASP A 125 16.65 1.14 0.59
CA ASP A 125 16.66 2.09 1.69
C ASP A 125 15.40 2.96 1.71
N ARG A 126 14.93 3.39 0.54
CA ARG A 126 13.73 4.23 0.45
C ARG A 126 12.47 3.51 0.94
N ILE A 127 12.30 2.23 0.61
CA ILE A 127 11.19 1.45 1.15
C ILE A 127 11.36 1.23 2.65
N ARG A 128 12.58 0.93 3.12
CA ARG A 128 12.86 0.79 4.56
C ARG A 128 12.46 2.04 5.34
N LEU A 129 12.86 3.23 4.89
CA LEU A 129 12.50 4.49 5.54
C LEU A 129 10.99 4.74 5.56
N VAL A 130 10.27 4.37 4.49
CA VAL A 130 8.81 4.50 4.45
C VAL A 130 8.14 3.53 5.42
N GLU A 131 8.70 2.32 5.58
CA GLU A 131 8.21 1.35 6.55
C GLU A 131 8.43 1.83 7.99
N GLU A 132 9.63 2.32 8.31
CA GLU A 132 9.93 2.94 9.61
C GLU A 132 9.00 4.12 9.92
N GLU A 133 8.69 4.97 8.93
CA GLU A 133 7.75 6.09 9.09
C GLU A 133 6.33 5.59 9.37
N ILE A 134 5.90 4.51 8.70
CA ILE A 134 4.59 3.88 8.93
C ILE A 134 4.54 3.28 10.33
N ASP A 135 5.56 2.53 10.74
CA ASP A 135 5.61 1.89 12.05
C ASP A 135 5.65 2.92 13.19
N SER A 136 6.36 4.04 12.99
CA SER A 136 6.37 5.16 13.94
C SER A 136 5.02 5.88 14.03
N LEU A 137 4.30 6.06 12.92
CA LEU A 137 2.98 6.73 12.90
C LEU A 137 1.86 5.85 13.44
N PHE A 138 1.94 4.55 13.17
CA PHE A 138 1.00 3.54 13.63
C PHE A 138 1.66 2.71 14.71
N TYR A 139 2.09 3.37 15.80
CA TYR A 139 2.46 2.64 17.00
C TYR A 139 1.28 1.73 17.36
N GLU A 140 1.52 0.43 17.34
CA GLU A 140 0.63 -0.49 17.99
C GLU A 140 0.77 -0.14 19.47
N GLU A 141 -0.21 0.58 20.04
CA GLU A 141 -0.61 0.20 21.38
C GLU A 141 -0.90 -1.28 21.23
N SER A 142 0.11 -2.12 21.54
CA SER A 142 -0.19 -3.37 22.18
C SER A 142 -1.23 -2.95 23.19
N GLU A 143 -2.44 -3.48 23.07
CA GLU A 143 -3.20 -3.72 24.27
C GLU A 143 -2.13 -4.30 25.19
N GLU A 144 -1.72 -3.51 26.19
CA GLU A 144 -1.28 -4.12 27.41
C GLU A 144 -2.47 -5.01 27.68
N GLU A 145 -2.34 -6.29 27.31
CA GLU A 145 -3.17 -7.31 27.87
C GLU A 145 -3.18 -6.88 29.31
N THR A 146 -4.36 -6.55 29.81
CA THR A 146 -4.57 -6.40 31.23
C THR A 146 -4.39 -7.81 31.80
N GLN A 147 -3.16 -8.34 31.68
CA GLN A 147 -2.62 -9.40 32.47
C GLN A 147 -2.62 -8.77 33.85
N ASN A 148 -3.74 -8.93 34.54
CA ASN A 148 -3.86 -8.78 35.98
C ASN A 148 -2.90 -9.71 36.75
N GLN A 149 -1.93 -10.33 36.06
CA GLN A 149 -0.91 -11.21 36.57
C GLN A 149 0.37 -11.05 35.74
N PHE A 150 1.31 -10.24 36.24
CA PHE A 150 2.69 -10.23 35.73
C PHE A 150 3.31 -11.63 35.89
N ASN A 151 3.74 -12.24 34.79
CA ASN A 151 4.51 -13.48 34.84
C ASN A 151 5.97 -13.18 35.20
N LEU A 152 6.38 -13.49 36.43
CA LEU A 152 7.75 -13.32 36.95
C LEU A 152 8.84 -13.99 36.08
N MET A 153 8.49 -15.00 35.28
CA MET A 153 9.43 -15.68 34.38
C MET A 153 9.90 -14.79 33.22
N ALA A 154 9.18 -13.71 32.89
CA ALA A 154 9.60 -12.76 31.86
C ALA A 154 10.87 -11.99 32.24
N PHE A 155 11.13 -11.81 33.54
CA PHE A 155 12.30 -11.11 34.05
C PHE A 155 13.59 -11.95 34.01
N MET A 156 13.44 -13.29 34.03
CA MET A 156 14.58 -14.22 34.03
C MET A 156 15.00 -14.67 32.63
N LYS A 157 14.33 -14.23 31.55
CA LYS A 157 14.80 -14.52 30.19
C LYS A 157 16.14 -13.82 29.97
N PRO A 158 17.23 -14.56 29.73
CA PRO A 158 18.51 -13.93 29.42
C PRO A 158 18.35 -13.11 28.14
N LYS A 159 18.84 -11.85 28.17
CA LYS A 159 18.89 -11.01 26.97
C LYS A 159 19.63 -11.79 25.88
N ALA A 160 18.99 -11.95 24.72
CA ALA A 160 19.67 -12.48 23.55
C ALA A 160 20.91 -11.61 23.30
N LYS A 161 22.08 -12.25 23.16
CA LYS A 161 23.29 -11.57 22.71
C LYS A 161 23.11 -11.19 21.24
N ASP A 162 23.58 -9.98 20.93
CA ASP A 162 23.49 -9.29 19.63
C ASP A 162 23.80 -10.17 18.42
#